data_AF-A0A2N2DXG5-F1
#
_entry.id   AF-A0A2N2DXG5-F1
#
_cell.length_a   1.000
_cell.length_b   1.000
_cell.length_c   1.000
_cell.angle_alpha   90.00
_cell.angle_beta   90.00
_cell.angle_gamma   90.00
#
_symmetry.space_group_name_H-M   'P 1'
#
loop_
_entity.id
_entity.type
_entity.pdbx_description
1 polymer ?
#
loop_
_entity_poly.entity_id
_entity_poly.type
_entity_poly.pdbx_seq_one_letter_code
_entity_poly.pdbx_strand_id
1 'polypeptide(L)'
;LKDMGFFDENGKFNASDRFIAILSGTSRQGNYLNAVWEAIRIYGLLPERDLPGRLDDRTPWEWEDWMNPAAITQEMKDKAKKVLDILQFAYEWVATDPESLKYHLKQAPIQIAAPVCSPWNTTEIIKACTAGAGHSTIIDGFLDKKELKDFDHYNPFAKRLAWNYKIAAALKGIVEVKATKLINKPSMIIYKEQGKPALYVAVGDKLIAFTTDFETYKKDFEAAKIIELASSEFAKFKVAQSVAIKTK
;
A
#
# COMPACT_ATOMS: atom_id res chain seq x y z
N LEU A 1 -4.90 6.49 0.15
CA LEU A 1 -5.20 5.34 -0.74
C LEU A 1 -6.69 5.25 -1.12
N LYS A 2 -7.64 5.29 -0.17
CA LYS A 2 -9.08 5.26 -0.48
C LYS A 2 -9.51 6.34 -1.48
N ASP A 3 -9.17 7.59 -1.18
CA ASP A 3 -9.50 8.74 -2.06
C ASP A 3 -8.75 8.70 -3.41
N MET A 4 -7.66 7.92 -3.49
CA MET A 4 -6.90 7.74 -4.73
C MET A 4 -7.52 6.67 -5.64
N GLY A 5 -8.48 5.87 -5.14
CA GLY A 5 -9.22 4.90 -5.94
C GLY A 5 -8.75 3.46 -5.87
N PHE A 6 -7.84 3.12 -4.95
CA PHE A 6 -7.28 1.77 -4.84
C PHE A 6 -8.23 0.71 -4.28
N PHE A 7 -9.46 1.05 -3.93
CA PHE A 7 -10.40 0.11 -3.31
C PHE A 7 -11.59 -0.13 -4.24
N ASP A 8 -11.92 -1.40 -4.48
CA ASP A 8 -13.08 -1.82 -5.26
C ASP A 8 -14.41 -1.59 -4.51
N GLU A 9 -15.55 -1.94 -5.13
CA GLU A 9 -16.87 -1.83 -4.49
C GLU A 9 -17.02 -2.67 -3.21
N ASN A 10 -16.17 -3.67 -3.01
CA ASN A 10 -16.14 -4.52 -1.82
C ASN A 10 -15.15 -4.04 -0.76
N GLY A 11 -14.50 -2.89 -0.97
CA GLY A 11 -13.50 -2.34 -0.07
C GLY A 11 -12.20 -3.13 -0.05
N LYS A 12 -11.89 -3.90 -1.11
CA LYS A 12 -10.62 -4.61 -1.26
C LYS A 12 -9.63 -3.76 -2.06
N PHE A 13 -8.38 -3.77 -1.62
CA PHE A 13 -7.30 -3.10 -2.34
C PHE A 13 -7.08 -3.77 -3.70
N ASN A 14 -6.99 -2.98 -4.77
CA ASN A 14 -6.72 -3.46 -6.11
C ASN A 14 -5.90 -2.43 -6.92
N ALA A 15 -4.81 -2.91 -7.51
CA ALA A 15 -3.89 -2.11 -8.31
C ALA A 15 -3.71 -2.76 -9.69
N SER A 16 -3.36 -1.94 -10.68
CA SER A 16 -3.24 -2.37 -12.07
C SER A 16 -2.01 -3.22 -12.30
N ASP A 17 -2.23 -4.54 -12.44
CA ASP A 17 -1.22 -5.48 -12.88
C ASP A 17 -0.69 -5.11 -14.28
N ARG A 18 -1.58 -4.64 -15.17
CA ARG A 18 -1.24 -4.22 -16.53
C ARG A 18 -0.27 -3.04 -16.54
N PHE A 19 -0.50 -2.04 -15.71
CA PHE A 19 0.38 -0.88 -15.58
C PHE A 19 1.81 -1.31 -15.21
N ILE A 20 1.95 -2.21 -14.23
CA ILE A 20 3.26 -2.71 -13.79
C ILE A 20 3.86 -3.69 -14.80
N ALA A 21 3.06 -4.54 -15.43
CA ALA A 21 3.55 -5.46 -16.47
C ALA A 21 4.21 -4.69 -17.62
N ILE A 22 3.56 -3.63 -18.11
CA ILE A 22 4.09 -2.75 -19.16
C ILE A 22 5.38 -2.06 -18.70
N LEU A 23 5.36 -1.40 -17.53
CA LEU A 23 6.50 -0.59 -17.07
C LEU A 23 7.70 -1.41 -16.60
N SER A 24 7.49 -2.65 -16.15
CA SER A 24 8.55 -3.60 -15.83
C SER A 24 9.17 -4.27 -17.06
N GLY A 25 8.62 -4.04 -18.26
CA GLY A 25 9.10 -4.65 -19.48
C GLY A 25 8.77 -6.15 -19.59
N THR A 26 7.65 -6.58 -19.01
CA THR A 26 7.22 -7.98 -19.07
C THR A 26 7.03 -8.42 -20.51
N SER A 27 7.54 -9.59 -20.88
CA SER A 27 7.47 -10.14 -22.23
C SER A 27 6.60 -11.40 -22.27
N ARG A 28 6.36 -11.94 -23.47
CA ARG A 28 5.71 -13.26 -23.63
C ARG A 28 6.53 -14.39 -22.99
N GLN A 29 7.84 -14.16 -22.79
CA GLN A 29 8.76 -15.07 -22.10
C GLN A 29 8.77 -14.85 -20.57
N GLY A 30 7.94 -13.96 -20.06
CA GLY A 30 7.88 -13.60 -18.64
C GLY A 30 8.81 -12.43 -18.29
N ASN A 31 9.12 -12.34 -17.00
CA ASN A 31 9.99 -11.31 -16.43
C ASN A 31 10.67 -11.83 -15.15
N TYR A 32 11.65 -11.09 -14.65
CA TYR A 32 12.27 -11.37 -13.36
C TYR A 32 11.43 -10.85 -12.20
N LEU A 33 11.42 -11.58 -11.07
CA LEU A 33 10.66 -11.19 -9.87
C LEU A 33 11.00 -9.75 -9.43
N ASN A 34 12.29 -9.42 -9.40
CA ASN A 34 12.76 -8.11 -8.96
C ASN A 34 12.45 -6.98 -9.96
N ALA A 35 12.28 -7.27 -11.26
CA ALA A 35 11.96 -6.24 -12.25
C ALA A 35 10.58 -5.61 -11.99
N VAL A 36 9.63 -6.44 -11.53
CA VAL A 36 8.29 -6.00 -11.12
C VAL A 36 8.38 -5.07 -9.91
N TRP A 37 9.10 -5.49 -8.86
CA TRP A 37 9.25 -4.67 -7.65
C TRP A 37 10.05 -3.39 -7.89
N GLU A 38 11.05 -3.42 -8.77
CA GLU A 38 11.80 -2.22 -9.13
C GLU A 38 10.94 -1.24 -9.91
N ALA A 39 10.09 -1.72 -10.83
CA ALA A 39 9.10 -0.86 -11.49
C ALA A 39 8.15 -0.20 -10.48
N ILE A 40 7.67 -0.94 -9.48
CA ILE A 40 6.82 -0.40 -8.40
C ILE A 40 7.58 0.68 -7.61
N ARG A 41 8.86 0.47 -7.28
CA ARG A 41 9.69 1.46 -6.58
C ARG A 41 9.85 2.77 -7.35
N ILE A 42 10.01 2.68 -8.67
CA ILE A 42 10.28 3.83 -9.55
C ILE A 42 8.99 4.58 -9.93
N TYR A 43 7.94 3.84 -10.27
CA TYR A 43 6.72 4.39 -10.87
C TYR A 43 5.52 4.46 -9.91
N GLY A 44 5.58 3.76 -8.79
CA GLY A 44 4.45 3.59 -7.89
C GLY A 44 3.46 2.55 -8.40
N LEU A 45 2.22 2.64 -7.93
CA LEU A 45 1.11 1.76 -8.30
C LEU A 45 -0.02 2.60 -8.87
N LEU A 46 -0.69 2.10 -9.90
CA LEU A 46 -1.91 2.72 -10.43
C LEU A 46 -3.14 1.93 -9.92
N PRO A 47 -4.24 2.57 -9.52
CA PRO A 47 -5.49 1.87 -9.24
C PRO A 47 -5.97 1.04 -10.44
N GLU A 48 -6.48 -0.18 -10.19
CA GLU A 48 -6.96 -1.09 -11.25
C GLU A 48 -7.96 -0.41 -12.18
N ARG A 49 -8.91 0.38 -11.64
CA ARG A 49 -9.95 1.06 -12.42
C ARG A 49 -9.44 2.04 -13.48
N ASP A 50 -8.22 2.54 -13.35
CA ASP A 50 -7.66 3.53 -14.28
C ASP A 50 -7.00 2.85 -15.49
N LEU A 51 -6.48 1.63 -15.34
CA LEU A 51 -5.96 0.81 -16.44
C LEU A 51 -6.20 -0.68 -16.13
N PRO A 52 -7.41 -1.20 -16.36
CA PRO A 52 -7.74 -2.54 -15.90
C PRO A 52 -6.89 -3.62 -16.57
N GLY A 53 -6.47 -4.60 -15.77
CA GLY A 53 -5.80 -5.82 -16.23
C GLY A 53 -6.74 -6.80 -16.94
N ARG A 54 -8.05 -6.70 -16.66
CA ARG A 54 -9.13 -7.40 -17.38
C ARG A 54 -10.24 -6.40 -17.73
N LEU A 55 -10.40 -6.12 -19.01
CA LEU A 55 -11.55 -5.37 -19.52
C LEU A 55 -12.58 -6.39 -19.99
N ASP A 56 -13.48 -6.73 -19.07
CA ASP A 56 -14.55 -7.73 -19.23
C ASP A 56 -14.10 -9.15 -19.65
N ASP A 57 -14.97 -10.11 -19.39
CA ASP A 57 -14.81 -11.54 -19.70
C ASP A 57 -15.12 -11.87 -21.17
N ARG A 58 -15.35 -10.86 -22.02
CA ARG A 58 -16.05 -11.04 -23.30
C ARG A 58 -15.13 -10.99 -24.50
N THR A 59 -13.89 -10.53 -24.36
CA THR A 59 -12.93 -10.51 -25.47
C THR A 59 -11.51 -10.84 -24.98
N PRO A 60 -10.86 -11.91 -25.48
CA PRO A 60 -9.43 -12.12 -25.27
C PRO A 60 -8.69 -10.91 -25.84
N TRP A 61 -7.94 -10.21 -25.00
CA TRP A 61 -7.05 -9.16 -25.49
C TRP A 61 -5.89 -9.83 -26.21
N GLU A 62 -5.62 -9.40 -27.44
CA GLU A 62 -4.35 -9.69 -28.07
C GLU A 62 -3.24 -9.07 -27.21
N TRP A 63 -2.15 -9.82 -27.03
CA TRP A 63 -1.03 -9.45 -26.16
C TRP A 63 -0.52 -8.03 -26.45
N GLU A 64 -0.47 -7.67 -27.73
CA GLU A 64 0.02 -6.39 -28.23
C GLU A 64 -0.83 -5.22 -27.73
N ASP A 65 -2.16 -5.40 -27.63
CA ASP A 65 -3.06 -4.41 -27.07
C ASP A 65 -2.92 -4.35 -25.55
N TRP A 66 -2.83 -5.50 -24.88
CA TRP A 66 -2.70 -5.57 -23.43
C TRP A 66 -1.39 -4.94 -22.95
N MET A 67 -0.29 -5.19 -23.66
CA MET A 67 1.04 -4.65 -23.37
C MET A 67 1.34 -3.29 -24.00
N ASN A 68 0.38 -2.65 -24.67
CA ASN A 68 0.61 -1.40 -25.41
C ASN A 68 1.06 -0.25 -24.47
N PRO A 69 2.33 0.21 -24.56
CA PRO A 69 2.82 1.30 -23.71
C PRO A 69 2.14 2.64 -23.96
N ALA A 70 1.56 2.85 -25.15
CA ALA A 70 0.83 4.07 -25.48
C ALA A 70 -0.49 4.20 -24.71
N ALA A 71 -1.00 3.11 -24.12
CA ALA A 71 -2.16 3.15 -23.23
C ALA A 71 -1.86 3.85 -21.89
N ILE A 72 -0.57 4.01 -21.52
CA ILE A 72 -0.16 4.69 -20.29
C ILE A 72 0.06 6.18 -20.56
N THR A 73 -0.87 7.01 -20.08
CA THR A 73 -0.73 8.47 -20.15
C THR A 73 0.22 9.02 -19.08
N GLN A 74 0.66 10.27 -19.25
CA GLN A 74 1.45 10.95 -18.21
C GLN A 74 0.64 11.15 -16.93
N GLU A 75 -0.66 11.45 -17.04
CA GLU A 75 -1.55 11.61 -15.89
C GLU A 75 -1.62 10.32 -15.03
N MET A 76 -1.67 9.15 -15.68
CA MET A 76 -1.60 7.86 -14.97
C MET A 76 -0.29 7.70 -14.22
N LYS A 77 0.85 8.03 -14.84
CA LYS A 77 2.17 7.96 -14.20
C LYS A 77 2.26 8.91 -13.00
N ASP A 78 1.75 10.13 -13.13
CA ASP A 78 1.75 11.12 -12.06
C ASP A 78 0.85 10.68 -10.90
N LYS A 79 -0.32 10.13 -11.20
CA LYS A 79 -1.22 9.54 -10.20
C LYS A 79 -0.57 8.35 -9.49
N ALA A 80 0.10 7.46 -10.23
CA ALA A 80 0.76 6.31 -9.66
C ALA A 80 1.91 6.71 -8.72
N LYS A 81 2.72 7.69 -9.12
CA LYS A 81 3.81 8.22 -8.30
C LYS A 81 3.35 8.83 -6.98
N LYS A 82 2.15 9.42 -6.90
CA LYS A 82 1.62 9.95 -5.62
C LYS A 82 1.52 8.88 -4.53
N VAL A 83 1.40 7.61 -4.88
CA VAL A 83 1.41 6.54 -3.87
C VAL A 83 2.75 6.49 -3.13
N LEU A 84 3.85 6.87 -3.80
CA LEU A 84 5.20 6.89 -3.23
C LEU A 84 5.39 8.01 -2.22
N ASP A 85 4.49 8.99 -2.13
CA ASP A 85 4.51 10.00 -1.06
C ASP A 85 4.02 9.42 0.27
N ILE A 86 3.25 8.33 0.21
CA ILE A 86 2.60 7.68 1.35
C ILE A 86 3.30 6.36 1.69
N LEU A 87 3.69 5.61 0.67
CA LEU A 87 4.27 4.28 0.79
C LEU A 87 5.72 4.28 0.30
N GLN A 88 6.54 3.48 0.96
CA GLN A 88 7.86 3.09 0.51
C GLN A 88 7.82 1.61 0.15
N PHE A 89 8.33 1.29 -1.02
CA PHE A 89 8.47 -0.07 -1.49
C PHE A 89 9.94 -0.48 -1.43
N ALA A 90 10.17 -1.69 -0.97
CA ALA A 90 11.46 -2.37 -1.04
C ALA A 90 11.20 -3.85 -1.29
N TYR A 91 12.28 -4.61 -1.51
CA TYR A 91 12.20 -6.05 -1.64
C TYR A 91 13.51 -6.66 -1.16
N GLU A 92 13.45 -7.92 -0.75
CA GLU A 92 14.64 -8.71 -0.44
C GLU A 92 14.53 -10.11 -1.03
N TRP A 93 15.67 -10.65 -1.46
CA TRP A 93 15.79 -12.06 -1.79
C TRP A 93 15.80 -12.88 -0.50
N VAL A 94 15.01 -13.95 -0.46
CA VAL A 94 14.96 -14.86 0.68
C VAL A 94 15.47 -16.23 0.27
N ALA A 95 16.02 -16.98 1.22
CA ALA A 95 16.43 -18.35 0.94
C ALA A 95 15.19 -19.21 0.64
N THR A 96 15.35 -20.18 -0.24
CA THR A 96 14.25 -21.00 -0.77
C THR A 96 14.00 -22.27 0.02
N ASP A 97 14.75 -22.49 1.10
CA ASP A 97 14.50 -23.62 1.99
C ASP A 97 13.23 -23.40 2.83
N PRO A 98 12.49 -24.46 3.18
CA PRO A 98 11.20 -24.33 3.85
C PRO A 98 11.25 -23.60 5.20
N GLU A 99 12.35 -23.71 5.95
CA GLU A 99 12.47 -23.05 7.26
C GLU A 99 12.69 -21.54 7.11
N SER A 100 13.48 -21.11 6.11
CA SER A 100 13.60 -19.69 5.76
C SER A 100 12.25 -19.13 5.29
N LEU A 101 11.56 -19.81 4.37
CA LEU A 101 10.24 -19.38 3.90
C LEU A 101 9.27 -19.25 5.08
N LYS A 102 9.21 -20.24 5.97
CA LYS A 102 8.40 -20.21 7.20
C LYS A 102 8.72 -19.01 8.09
N TYR A 103 10.00 -18.64 8.22
CA TYR A 103 10.40 -17.46 8.99
C TYR A 103 9.86 -16.17 8.35
N HIS A 104 10.04 -16.00 7.04
CA HIS A 104 9.63 -14.79 6.31
C HIS A 104 8.10 -14.67 6.14
N LEU A 105 7.37 -15.80 6.03
CA LEU A 105 5.91 -15.83 5.94
C LEU A 105 5.19 -15.29 7.19
N LYS A 106 5.89 -15.16 8.31
CA LYS A 106 5.35 -14.47 9.50
C LYS A 106 5.21 -12.96 9.28
N GLN A 107 5.83 -12.42 8.24
CA GLN A 107 5.89 -10.98 7.97
C GLN A 107 5.05 -10.61 6.75
N ALA A 108 5.20 -11.35 5.64
CA ALA A 108 4.48 -11.09 4.40
C ALA A 108 4.43 -12.34 3.50
N PRO A 109 3.50 -12.41 2.54
CA PRO A 109 3.56 -13.38 1.46
C PRO A 109 4.86 -13.26 0.65
N ILE A 110 5.30 -14.38 0.08
CA ILE A 110 6.58 -14.49 -0.62
C ILE A 110 6.31 -14.83 -2.09
N GLN A 111 6.77 -13.99 -3.00
CA GLN A 111 6.73 -14.30 -4.42
C GLN A 111 7.82 -15.32 -4.74
N ILE A 112 7.48 -16.38 -5.47
CA ILE A 112 8.40 -17.45 -5.83
C ILE A 112 8.52 -17.59 -7.34
N ALA A 113 9.62 -18.20 -7.77
CA ALA A 113 9.79 -18.81 -9.09
C ALA A 113 9.96 -20.32 -8.91
N ALA A 114 9.08 -21.10 -9.52
CA ALA A 114 8.98 -22.53 -9.28
C ALA A 114 8.70 -23.33 -10.57
N PRO A 115 9.04 -24.63 -10.58
CA PRO A 115 8.64 -25.51 -11.67
C PRO A 115 7.14 -25.76 -11.64
N VAL A 116 6.55 -25.87 -12.83
CA VAL A 116 5.16 -26.32 -13.01
C VAL A 116 5.19 -27.79 -13.40
N CYS A 117 4.55 -28.61 -12.58
CA CYS A 117 4.56 -30.07 -12.76
C CYS A 117 3.14 -30.63 -12.67
N SER A 118 2.86 -31.62 -13.51
CA SER A 118 1.54 -32.25 -13.53
C SER A 118 1.35 -33.12 -12.27
N PRO A 119 0.20 -33.04 -11.59
CA PRO A 119 -0.91 -32.11 -11.85
C PRO A 119 -0.67 -30.74 -11.19
N TRP A 120 -0.77 -29.64 -11.97
CA TRP A 120 -0.63 -28.27 -11.45
C TRP A 120 -1.98 -27.63 -11.09
N ASN A 121 -2.99 -27.82 -11.94
CA ASN A 121 -4.34 -27.30 -11.74
C ASN A 121 -5.17 -28.29 -10.93
N THR A 122 -4.76 -28.52 -9.68
CA THR A 122 -5.37 -29.48 -8.76
C THR A 122 -5.56 -28.87 -7.36
N THR A 123 -6.46 -29.45 -6.57
CA THR A 123 -6.62 -29.16 -5.14
C THR A 123 -5.80 -30.10 -4.24
N GLU A 124 -5.14 -31.10 -4.84
CA GLU A 124 -4.22 -32.01 -4.16
C GLU A 124 -2.87 -31.35 -3.86
N ILE A 125 -2.05 -32.00 -3.02
CA ILE A 125 -0.68 -31.56 -2.76
C ILE A 125 0.18 -31.87 -3.99
N ILE A 126 0.73 -30.82 -4.60
CA ILE A 126 1.64 -30.90 -5.75
C ILE A 126 3.02 -31.34 -5.25
N LYS A 127 3.50 -32.47 -5.75
CA LYS A 127 4.77 -33.07 -5.34
C LYS A 127 5.95 -32.36 -6.01
N ALA A 128 7.09 -32.31 -5.32
CA ALA A 128 8.33 -31.81 -5.87
C ALA A 128 8.73 -32.58 -7.16
N CYS A 129 9.31 -31.86 -8.11
CA CYS A 129 9.72 -32.40 -9.40
C CYS A 129 11.10 -31.86 -9.83
N THR A 130 11.56 -32.25 -11.02
CA THR A 130 12.89 -31.93 -11.55
C THR A 130 12.87 -30.91 -12.70
N ALA A 131 11.70 -30.39 -13.07
CA ALA A 131 11.62 -29.35 -14.10
C ALA A 131 12.34 -28.06 -13.66
N GLY A 132 12.75 -27.25 -14.63
CA GLY A 132 13.23 -25.89 -14.37
C GLY A 132 12.09 -24.97 -13.93
N ALA A 133 12.44 -23.87 -13.25
CA ALA A 133 11.45 -22.85 -12.93
C ALA A 133 10.90 -22.21 -14.20
N GLY A 134 9.57 -22.10 -14.28
CA GLY A 134 8.87 -21.56 -15.44
C GLY A 134 7.61 -20.79 -15.09
N HIS A 135 7.35 -20.55 -13.80
CA HIS A 135 6.14 -19.91 -13.32
C HIS A 135 6.41 -19.17 -12.02
N SER A 136 5.70 -18.07 -11.82
CA SER A 136 5.77 -17.27 -10.61
C SER A 136 4.42 -17.23 -9.92
N THR A 137 4.42 -17.52 -8.63
CA THR A 137 3.25 -17.54 -7.75
C THR A 137 3.61 -16.92 -6.40
N ILE A 138 2.66 -16.88 -5.48
CA ILE A 138 2.85 -16.33 -4.14
C ILE A 138 2.62 -17.43 -3.10
N ILE A 139 3.59 -17.66 -2.23
CA ILE A 139 3.36 -18.43 -1.00
C ILE A 139 2.77 -17.49 0.04
N ASP A 140 1.57 -17.79 0.54
CA ASP A 140 0.83 -16.97 1.49
C ASP A 140 0.67 -17.62 2.88
N GLY A 141 1.17 -18.85 3.03
CA GLY A 141 1.15 -19.56 4.30
C GLY A 141 1.71 -20.96 4.20
N PHE A 142 1.54 -21.72 5.29
CA PHE A 142 2.03 -23.09 5.38
C PHE A 142 1.25 -23.92 6.39
N LEU A 143 1.42 -25.24 6.30
CA LEU A 143 1.15 -26.18 7.38
C LEU A 143 2.46 -26.91 7.69
N ASP A 144 2.97 -26.71 8.90
CA ASP A 144 4.34 -27.06 9.27
C ASP A 144 4.70 -28.51 8.93
N LYS A 145 5.81 -28.68 8.20
CA LYS A 145 6.34 -29.98 7.71
C LYS A 145 5.38 -30.78 6.82
N LYS A 146 4.30 -30.17 6.32
CA LYS A 146 3.31 -30.84 5.45
C LYS A 146 3.24 -30.18 4.08
N GLU A 147 2.93 -28.89 4.04
CA GLU A 147 2.72 -28.17 2.78
C GLU A 147 2.97 -26.67 2.89
N LEU A 148 3.26 -26.07 1.74
CA LEU A 148 3.21 -24.63 1.51
C LEU A 148 1.86 -24.30 0.85
N LYS A 149 1.23 -23.20 1.28
CA LYS A 149 0.01 -22.67 0.66
C LYS A 149 0.43 -21.69 -0.43
N ASP A 150 -0.04 -21.94 -1.63
CA ASP A 150 0.34 -21.21 -2.83
C ASP A 150 -0.90 -20.53 -3.43
N PHE A 151 -0.73 -19.30 -3.86
CA PHE A 151 -1.72 -18.49 -4.56
C PHE A 151 -1.23 -18.21 -5.98
N ASP A 152 -1.97 -18.75 -6.94
CA ASP A 152 -1.69 -18.73 -8.38
C ASP A 152 -2.78 -17.94 -9.11
N HIS A 153 -2.45 -17.39 -10.29
CA HIS A 153 -3.40 -16.80 -11.22
C HIS A 153 -4.14 -17.82 -12.09
N TYR A 154 -3.83 -19.12 -12.01
CA TYR A 154 -4.58 -20.20 -12.66
C TYR A 154 -5.50 -20.97 -11.70
N ASN A 155 -6.72 -21.28 -12.15
CA ASN A 155 -7.66 -22.08 -11.37
C ASN A 155 -7.16 -23.52 -11.12
N PRO A 156 -7.33 -24.07 -9.90
CA PRO A 156 -7.76 -23.37 -8.68
C PRO A 156 -6.67 -22.40 -8.20
N PHE A 157 -7.06 -21.17 -7.84
CA PHE A 157 -6.12 -20.12 -7.42
C PHE A 157 -5.37 -20.49 -6.15
N ALA A 158 -6.05 -21.14 -5.19
CA ALA A 158 -5.40 -21.71 -4.02
C ALA A 158 -4.87 -23.11 -4.35
N LYS A 159 -3.56 -23.27 -4.24
CA LYS A 159 -2.82 -24.52 -4.45
C LYS A 159 -2.06 -24.91 -3.20
N ARG A 160 -1.61 -26.17 -3.18
CA ARG A 160 -0.86 -26.76 -2.06
C ARG A 160 0.39 -27.40 -2.61
N LEU A 161 1.56 -26.89 -2.25
CA LEU A 161 2.84 -27.46 -2.64
C LEU A 161 3.37 -28.34 -1.51
N ALA A 162 3.99 -29.47 -1.85
CA ALA A 162 4.66 -30.31 -0.85
C ALA A 162 5.69 -29.49 -0.05
N TRP A 163 5.90 -29.83 1.23
CA TRP A 163 6.89 -29.11 2.06
C TRP A 163 8.28 -29.03 1.45
N ASN A 164 8.67 -30.05 0.67
CA ASN A 164 9.96 -30.12 -0.03
C ASN A 164 9.90 -29.68 -1.50
N TYR A 165 8.90 -28.88 -1.91
CA TYR A 165 8.79 -28.39 -3.28
C TYR A 165 10.02 -27.56 -3.66
N LYS A 166 10.54 -27.76 -4.87
CA LYS A 166 11.77 -27.08 -5.31
C LYS A 166 11.47 -25.66 -5.76
N ILE A 167 11.76 -24.69 -4.91
CA ILE A 167 11.64 -23.25 -5.24
C ILE A 167 13.01 -22.77 -5.72
N ALA A 168 13.05 -22.22 -6.95
CA ALA A 168 14.30 -21.78 -7.57
C ALA A 168 14.71 -20.38 -7.12
N ALA A 169 13.74 -19.51 -6.88
CA ALA A 169 13.97 -18.16 -6.37
C ALA A 169 12.78 -17.73 -5.50
N ALA A 170 13.05 -16.90 -4.49
CA ALA A 170 12.02 -16.36 -3.62
C ALA A 170 12.33 -14.91 -3.27
N LEU A 171 11.33 -14.05 -3.34
CA LEU A 171 11.44 -12.62 -3.14
C LEU A 171 10.31 -12.16 -2.22
N LYS A 172 10.67 -11.44 -1.15
CA LYS A 172 9.69 -10.83 -0.25
C LYS A 172 9.55 -9.36 -0.58
N GLY A 173 8.33 -8.95 -0.89
CA GLY A 173 7.95 -7.55 -0.99
C GLY A 173 7.88 -6.88 0.37
N ILE A 174 8.39 -5.66 0.47
CA ILE A 174 8.34 -4.85 1.69
C ILE A 174 7.57 -3.57 1.34
N VAL A 175 6.49 -3.33 2.08
CA VAL A 175 5.69 -2.11 1.95
C VAL A 175 5.64 -1.45 3.32
N GLU A 176 6.20 -0.24 3.39
CA GLU A 176 6.20 0.57 4.59
C GLU A 176 5.35 1.80 4.34
N VAL A 177 4.54 2.20 5.32
CA VAL A 177 4.00 3.55 5.32
C VAL A 177 5.19 4.45 5.60
N LYS A 178 5.54 5.32 4.65
CA LYS A 178 6.51 6.38 4.93
C LYS A 178 6.00 7.07 6.16
N ALA A 179 6.85 7.20 7.17
CA ALA A 179 6.59 8.11 8.27
C ALA A 179 6.39 9.48 7.62
N THR A 180 5.15 9.79 7.27
CA THR A 180 4.78 11.11 6.81
C THR A 180 5.33 12.01 7.89
N LYS A 181 6.22 12.95 7.53
CA LYS A 181 6.14 14.28 8.14
C LYS A 181 4.66 14.55 8.19
N LEU A 182 4.01 14.42 9.35
CA LEU A 182 2.56 14.43 9.51
C LEU A 182 2.00 15.51 8.58
N ILE A 183 1.53 15.11 7.39
CA ILE A 183 1.12 16.06 6.36
C ILE A 183 -0.18 16.58 6.92
N ASN A 184 -0.09 17.76 7.55
CA ASN A 184 -1.18 18.47 8.19
C ASN A 184 -2.16 17.51 8.89
N LYS A 185 -1.78 17.00 10.07
CA LYS A 185 -2.78 16.92 11.15
C LYS A 185 -3.57 18.23 11.03
N PRO A 186 -4.92 18.24 10.87
CA PRO A 186 -5.66 19.48 10.65
C PRO A 186 -5.08 20.48 11.62
N SER A 187 -4.37 21.48 11.11
CA SER A 187 -3.57 22.34 11.95
C SER A 187 -4.59 22.94 12.88
N MET A 188 -4.52 22.52 14.14
CA MET A 188 -5.50 22.88 15.15
C MET A 188 -5.64 24.39 15.03
N ILE A 189 -6.80 24.86 14.56
CA ILE A 189 -6.96 26.28 14.31
C ILE A 189 -7.07 26.89 15.68
N ILE A 190 -6.02 27.63 16.04
CA ILE A 190 -5.95 28.29 17.32
C ILE A 190 -6.47 29.69 17.12
N TYR A 191 -7.46 30.05 17.93
CA TYR A 191 -7.98 31.39 17.98
C TYR A 191 -7.30 32.15 19.11
N LYS A 192 -7.00 33.42 18.86
CA LYS A 192 -6.46 34.35 19.86
C LYS A 192 -7.21 35.67 19.73
N GLU A 193 -7.66 36.21 20.84
CA GLU A 193 -8.19 37.57 20.85
C GLU A 193 -7.01 38.57 20.78
N GLN A 194 -7.11 39.58 19.91
CA GLN A 194 -6.08 40.61 19.78
C GLN A 194 -5.79 41.28 21.14
N GLY A 195 -4.49 41.44 21.45
CA GLY A 195 -4.05 42.02 22.73
C GLY A 195 -4.26 41.13 23.97
N LYS A 196 -4.73 39.89 23.83
CA LYS A 196 -4.86 38.92 24.93
C LYS A 196 -3.86 37.76 24.77
N PRO A 197 -3.35 37.19 25.88
CA PRO A 197 -2.35 36.12 25.82
C PRO A 197 -2.96 34.70 25.72
N ALA A 198 -4.27 34.55 25.99
CA ALA A 198 -4.93 33.25 26.01
C ALA A 198 -5.17 32.69 24.60
N LEU A 199 -4.99 31.38 24.44
CA LEU A 199 -5.26 30.63 23.21
C LEU A 199 -6.47 29.72 23.36
N TYR A 200 -7.22 29.59 22.26
CA TYR A 200 -8.48 28.87 22.22
C TYR A 200 -8.53 27.88 21.06
N VAL A 201 -9.22 26.76 21.28
CA VAL A 201 -9.61 25.82 20.21
C VAL A 201 -11.12 25.84 20.00
N ALA A 202 -11.55 25.76 18.75
CA ALA A 202 -12.97 25.68 18.42
C ALA A 202 -13.49 24.24 18.55
N VAL A 203 -14.60 24.08 19.28
CA VAL A 203 -15.36 22.83 19.38
C VAL A 203 -16.84 23.16 19.18
N GLY A 204 -17.33 23.00 17.95
CA GLY A 204 -18.67 23.48 17.58
C GLY A 204 -18.73 25.01 17.55
N ASP A 205 -19.69 25.59 18.27
CA ASP A 205 -19.88 27.05 18.43
C ASP A 205 -19.11 27.64 19.63
N LYS A 206 -18.25 26.83 20.27
CA LYS A 206 -17.54 27.19 21.49
C LYS A 206 -16.05 27.34 21.28
N LEU A 207 -15.45 28.28 22.01
CA LEU A 207 -14.00 28.39 22.18
C LEU A 207 -13.62 27.86 23.56
N ILE A 208 -12.67 26.93 23.60
CA ILE A 208 -12.14 26.34 24.84
C ILE A 208 -10.72 26.85 25.03
N ALA A 209 -10.47 27.55 26.14
CA ALA A 209 -9.12 27.99 26.52
C ALA A 209 -8.25 26.79 26.91
N PHE A 210 -7.02 26.72 26.41
CA PHE A 210 -6.11 25.60 26.71
C PHE A 210 -4.69 26.02 27.14
N THR A 211 -4.30 27.28 26.93
CA THR A 211 -3.09 27.86 27.54
C THR A 211 -3.24 29.37 27.70
N THR A 212 -2.54 29.94 28.67
CA THR A 212 -2.43 31.39 28.90
C THR A 212 -1.10 31.97 28.43
N ASP A 213 -0.18 31.13 27.93
CA ASP A 213 1.16 31.54 27.50
C ASP A 213 1.38 31.24 26.01
N PHE A 214 1.21 32.29 25.20
CA PHE A 214 1.37 32.24 23.76
C PHE A 214 2.83 32.04 23.33
N GLU A 215 3.78 32.66 24.02
CA GLU A 215 5.19 32.63 23.62
C GLU A 215 5.77 31.22 23.84
N THR A 216 5.41 30.57 24.96
CA THR A 216 5.76 29.17 25.21
C THR A 216 5.13 28.24 24.17
N TYR A 217 3.85 28.43 23.84
CA TYR A 217 3.19 27.61 22.80
C TYR A 217 3.85 27.74 21.43
N LYS A 218 4.20 28.96 21.02
CA LYS A 218 4.82 29.24 19.73
C LYS A 218 6.18 28.56 19.57
N LYS A 219 6.95 28.48 20.66
CA LYS A 219 8.25 27.80 20.71
C LYS A 219 8.11 26.29 20.54
N ASP A 220 7.10 25.69 21.14
CA ASP A 220 6.93 24.23 21.18
C ASP A 220 6.14 23.68 19.98
N PHE A 221 5.34 24.50 19.30
CA PHE A 221 4.36 24.07 18.30
C PHE A 221 4.31 24.94 17.03
N GLU A 222 5.47 25.18 16.40
CA GLU A 222 5.66 26.03 15.20
C GLU A 222 4.71 25.74 14.00
N ALA A 223 4.03 24.59 13.96
CA ALA A 223 3.19 24.16 12.85
C ALA A 223 1.69 24.54 12.95
N ALA A 224 1.22 25.17 14.03
CA ALA A 224 -0.19 25.50 14.18
C ALA A 224 -0.59 26.78 13.43
N LYS A 225 -1.78 26.78 12.81
CA LYS A 225 -2.36 27.98 12.19
C LYS A 225 -3.10 28.79 13.25
N ILE A 226 -2.67 30.03 13.45
CA ILE A 226 -3.26 30.94 14.44
C ILE A 226 -4.08 32.01 13.72
N ILE A 227 -5.32 32.19 14.16
CA ILE A 227 -6.22 33.24 13.71
C ILE A 227 -6.38 34.24 14.86
N GLU A 228 -5.86 35.44 14.66
CA GLU A 228 -6.13 36.55 15.56
C GLU A 228 -7.46 37.22 15.19
N LEU A 229 -8.37 37.29 16.16
CA LEU A 229 -9.68 37.91 15.99
C LEU A 229 -9.72 39.25 16.72
N ALA A 230 -10.33 40.25 16.10
CA ALA A 230 -10.74 41.45 16.81
C ALA A 230 -11.79 41.10 17.89
N SER A 231 -11.87 41.86 18.97
CA SER A 231 -12.80 41.58 20.08
C SER A 231 -14.27 41.42 19.63
N SER A 232 -14.70 42.19 18.62
CA SER A 232 -16.06 42.09 18.06
C SER A 232 -16.33 40.78 17.32
N GLU A 233 -15.31 40.17 16.73
CA GLU A 233 -15.40 38.87 16.07
C GLU A 233 -15.28 37.73 17.07
N PHE A 234 -14.39 37.89 18.06
CA PHE A 234 -14.21 36.93 19.14
C PHE A 234 -15.49 36.77 19.97
N ALA A 235 -16.22 37.87 20.23
CA ALA A 235 -17.48 37.87 20.96
C ALA A 235 -18.61 37.06 20.29
N LYS A 236 -18.47 36.67 19.02
CA LYS A 236 -19.44 35.80 18.32
C LYS A 236 -19.39 34.35 18.82
N PHE A 237 -18.32 33.96 19.51
CA PHE A 237 -18.15 32.61 20.05
C PHE A 237 -18.58 32.55 21.52
N LYS A 238 -19.10 31.39 21.93
CA LYS A 238 -19.31 31.10 23.36
C LYS A 238 -18.00 30.61 23.97
N VAL A 239 -17.39 31.40 24.85
CA VAL A 239 -16.19 30.97 25.57
C VAL A 239 -16.62 30.02 26.70
N ALA A 240 -16.19 28.77 26.64
CA ALA A 240 -16.37 27.83 27.74
C ALA A 240 -15.19 27.94 28.72
N GLN A 241 -15.49 27.87 30.03
CA GLN A 241 -14.43 27.68 31.02
C GLN A 241 -13.65 26.40 30.72
N SER A 242 -12.34 26.42 30.97
CA SER A 242 -11.42 25.34 30.62
C SER A 242 -11.92 23.99 31.12
N VAL A 243 -12.10 23.06 30.18
CA VAL A 243 -12.32 21.65 30.53
C VAL A 243 -10.94 21.03 30.64
N ALA A 244 -10.58 20.54 31.83
CA ALA A 244 -9.36 19.75 31.98
C ALA A 244 -9.47 18.52 31.07
N ILE A 245 -8.79 18.54 29.93
CA ILE A 245 -8.70 17.39 29.04
C ILE A 245 -7.78 16.39 29.75
N LYS A 246 -8.37 15.41 30.45
CA LYS A 246 -7.61 14.26 30.95
C LYS A 246 -7.16 13.45 29.73
N THR A 247 -5.89 13.55 29.39
CA THR A 247 -5.25 12.60 28.48
C THR A 247 -5.20 11.23 29.17
N LYS A 248 -5.82 10.22 28.56
CA LYS A 248 -5.62 8.81 28.91
C LYS A 248 -4.38 8.29 28.21
#